data_AF-A0A1X6ZT57-F1
#
_entry.id   AF-A0A1X6ZT57-F1
#
_cell.length_a   1.000
_cell.length_b   1.000
_cell.length_c   1.000
_cell.angle_alpha   90.00
_cell.angle_beta   90.00
_cell.angle_gamma   90.00
#
_symmetry.space_group_name_H-M   'P 1'
#
loop_
_entity.id
_entity.type
_entity.pdbx_description
1 polymer ?
#
loop_
_entity_poly.entity_id
_entity_poly.type
_entity_poly.pdbx_seq_one_letter_code
_entity_poly.pdbx_strand_id
1 'polypeptide(L)'
;MREMRTILTGFALAVILTVLPFVAVIGQWLPREGTLWLIAITAVVQITVHLYFFLGVEITGKHRERLSSLLFACVLIFIMVGGTLWVMGNLYWRMM
;
A
#
# COMPACT_ATOMS: atom_id res chain seq x y z
N MET A 1 8.15 19.04 -19.68
CA MET A 1 9.31 18.83 -18.77
C MET A 1 8.94 18.66 -17.29
N ARG A 2 7.91 19.34 -16.74
CA ARG A 2 7.52 19.17 -15.33
C ARG A 2 6.95 17.77 -15.01
N GLU A 3 6.20 17.17 -15.93
CA GLU A 3 5.60 15.84 -15.72
C GLU A 3 6.63 14.71 -15.62
N MET A 4 7.67 14.73 -16.45
CA MET A 4 8.74 13.73 -16.38
C MET A 4 9.50 13.78 -15.06
N ARG A 5 9.72 14.96 -14.49
CA ARG A 5 10.40 15.09 -13.18
C ARG A 5 9.57 14.45 -12.08
N THR A 6 8.25 14.67 -12.06
CA THR A 6 7.34 14.06 -11.07
C THR A 6 7.34 12.53 -11.17
N ILE A 7 7.27 11.99 -12.39
CA ILE A 7 7.32 10.54 -12.62
C ILE A 7 8.68 9.97 -12.19
N LEU A 8 9.79 10.61 -12.56
CA LEU A 8 11.13 10.17 -12.16
C LEU A 8 11.33 10.22 -10.64
N THR A 9 10.81 11.25 -9.96
CA THR A 9 10.87 11.33 -8.50
C THR A 9 10.02 10.26 -7.84
N GLY A 10 8.80 10.01 -8.33
CA GLY A 10 7.92 8.96 -7.82
C GLY A 10 8.51 7.56 -8.05
N PHE A 11 9.12 7.34 -9.21
CA PHE A 11 9.83 6.10 -9.54
C PHE A 11 11.02 5.86 -8.61
N ALA A 12 11.87 6.87 -8.41
CA ALA A 12 13.00 6.75 -7.48
C ALA A 12 12.52 6.44 -6.06
N LEU A 13 11.47 7.12 -5.59
CA LEU A 13 10.90 6.88 -4.26
C LEU A 13 10.33 5.46 -4.14
N ALA A 14 9.64 4.98 -5.16
CA ALA A 14 9.07 3.63 -5.20
C ALA A 14 10.14 2.53 -5.20
N VAL A 15 11.24 2.75 -5.92
CA VAL A 15 12.39 1.84 -5.92
C VAL A 15 13.02 1.78 -4.53
N ILE A 16 13.28 2.93 -3.91
CA ILE A 16 13.85 2.99 -2.55
C ILE A 16 12.95 2.26 -1.55
N LEU A 17 11.64 2.52 -1.60
CA LEU A 17 10.66 1.84 -0.75
C LEU A 17 10.58 0.34 -0.99
N THR A 18 10.95 -0.16 -2.17
CA THR A 18 10.97 -1.61 -2.44
C THR A 18 12.26 -2.24 -1.94
N VAL A 19 13.39 -1.58 -2.17
CA VAL A 19 14.71 -2.08 -1.75
C VAL A 19 14.81 -2.17 -0.23
N LEU A 20 14.24 -1.21 0.49
CA LEU A 20 14.31 -1.13 1.95
C LEU A 20 13.78 -2.39 2.68
N PRO A 21 12.55 -2.89 2.44
CA PRO A 21 12.06 -4.11 3.06
C PRO A 21 12.80 -5.36 2.54
N PHE A 22 13.23 -5.40 1.28
CA PHE A 22 14.00 -6.53 0.74
C PHE A 22 15.35 -6.68 1.43
N VAL A 23 16.10 -5.60 1.57
CA VAL A 23 17.40 -5.60 2.25
C VAL A 23 17.22 -5.92 3.74
N ALA A 24 16.19 -5.38 4.39
CA ALA A 24 15.90 -5.69 5.79
C ALA A 24 15.61 -7.18 6.01
N VAL A 25 14.88 -7.83 5.09
CA VAL A 25 14.60 -9.27 5.14
C VAL A 25 15.86 -10.09 4.87
N ILE A 26 16.63 -9.78 3.81
CA ILE A 26 17.85 -10.55 3.48
C ILE A 26 18.90 -10.40 4.57
N GLY A 27 19.07 -9.19 5.09
CA GLY A 27 20.04 -8.89 6.14
C GLY A 27 19.62 -9.34 7.54
N GLN A 28 18.38 -9.80 7.73
CA GLN A 28 17.82 -10.19 9.02
C GLN A 28 18.05 -9.12 10.12
N TRP A 29 17.91 -7.84 9.76
CA TRP A 29 18.26 -6.71 10.63
C TRP A 29 17.36 -6.57 11.86
N LEU A 30 16.12 -7.06 11.78
CA LEU A 30 15.13 -7.02 12.85
C LEU A 30 14.60 -8.42 13.16
N PRO A 31 14.11 -8.65 14.39
CA PRO A 31 13.32 -9.84 14.69
C PRO A 31 12.14 -9.98 13.74
N ARG A 32 11.63 -11.20 13.59
CA ARG A 32 10.59 -11.55 12.60
C ARG A 32 9.37 -10.62 12.67
N GLU A 33 8.92 -10.29 13.88
CA GLU A 33 7.80 -9.36 14.08
C GLU A 33 8.13 -7.93 13.61
N GLY A 34 9.32 -7.43 13.94
CA GLY A 34 9.76 -6.10 13.49
C GLY A 34 9.90 -6.01 11.98
N THR A 35 10.38 -7.08 11.34
CA THR A 35 10.47 -7.16 9.87
C THR A 35 9.08 -7.18 9.22
N LEU A 36 8.12 -7.90 9.80
CA LEU A 36 6.73 -7.90 9.31
C LEU A 36 6.09 -6.51 9.38
N TRP A 37 6.28 -5.79 10.49
CA TRP A 37 5.79 -4.42 10.62
C TRP A 37 6.44 -3.47 9.63
N LEU A 38 7.75 -3.60 9.42
CA LEU A 38 8.47 -2.82 8.42
C LEU A 38 7.88 -3.04 7.03
N ILE A 39 7.68 -4.30 6.61
CA ILE A 39 7.08 -4.63 5.31
C ILE A 39 5.68 -4.04 5.20
N ALA A 40 4.84 -4.18 6.23
CA ALA A 40 3.47 -3.67 6.22
C ALA A 40 3.41 -2.15 6.04
N ILE A 41 4.20 -1.40 6.82
CA ILE A 41 4.27 0.06 6.72
C ILE A 41 4.78 0.47 5.35
N THR A 42 5.86 -0.16 4.87
CA THR A 42 6.45 0.20 3.59
C THR A 42 5.49 -0.10 2.43
N ALA A 43 4.71 -1.18 2.52
CA ALA A 43 3.67 -1.51 1.53
C ALA A 43 2.56 -0.45 1.49
N VAL A 44 2.08 0.04 2.65
CA VAL A 44 1.06 1.10 2.70
C VAL A 44 1.58 2.38 2.07
N VAL A 45 2.80 2.80 2.43
CA VAL A 45 3.40 4.02 1.85
C VAL A 45 3.62 3.84 0.35
N GLN A 46 4.00 2.64 -0.11
CA GLN A 46 4.20 2.34 -1.53
C GLN A 46 2.92 2.51 -2.36
N ILE A 47 1.77 2.08 -1.81
CA ILE A 47 0.46 2.30 -2.42
C ILE A 47 0.19 3.80 -2.54
N THR A 48 0.41 4.57 -1.46
CA THR A 48 0.20 6.03 -1.48
C THR A 48 1.08 6.73 -2.53
N VAL A 49 2.35 6.33 -2.66
CA VAL A 49 3.26 6.88 -3.67
C VAL A 49 2.75 6.59 -5.08
N HIS A 50 2.26 5.38 -5.36
CA HIS A 50 1.70 5.05 -6.67
C HIS A 50 0.42 5.84 -6.98
N LEU A 51 -0.48 5.96 -6.00
CA LEU A 51 -1.72 6.71 -6.16
C LEU A 51 -1.45 8.21 -6.42
N TYR A 52 -0.43 8.78 -5.78
CA TYR A 52 -0.10 10.20 -5.93
C TYR A 52 0.70 10.48 -7.20
N PHE A 53 1.84 9.81 -7.41
CA PHE A 53 2.78 10.13 -8.48
C PHE A 53 2.41 9.54 -9.85
N PHE A 54 1.77 8.37 -9.88
CA PHE A 54 1.44 7.70 -11.15
C PHE A 54 -0.02 7.86 -11.54
N LEU A 55 -0.94 7.71 -10.58
CA LEU A 55 -2.37 7.87 -10.85
C LEU A 55 -2.82 9.34 -10.84
N GLY A 56 -1.99 10.25 -10.33
CA GLY A 56 -2.26 11.69 -10.35
C GLY A 56 -3.50 12.06 -9.57
N VAL A 57 -3.77 11.38 -8.45
CA VAL A 57 -4.95 11.66 -7.62
C VAL A 57 -4.78 13.02 -6.95
N GLU A 58 -5.46 14.03 -7.49
CA GLU A 58 -5.48 15.39 -6.94
C GLU A 58 -6.53 15.53 -5.84
N ILE A 59 -6.09 15.82 -4.61
CA ILE A 59 -6.98 15.98 -3.43
C ILE A 59 -7.73 17.33 -3.46
N THR A 60 -7.20 18.32 -4.17
CA THR A 60 -7.67 19.73 -4.16
C THR A 60 -8.24 20.21 -5.50
N GLY A 61 -8.24 19.37 -6.55
CA GLY A 61 -8.60 19.75 -7.93
C GLY A 61 -10.05 19.51 -8.34
N LYS A 62 -10.39 19.93 -9.57
CA LYS A 62 -11.71 19.77 -10.25
C LYS A 62 -12.18 18.30 -10.38
N HIS A 63 -11.30 17.31 -10.19
CA HIS A 63 -11.58 15.88 -10.40
C HIS A 63 -11.80 15.09 -9.11
N ARG A 64 -12.50 15.70 -8.14
CA ARG A 64 -12.84 15.08 -6.86
C ARG A 64 -13.61 13.75 -7.00
N GLU A 65 -14.37 13.60 -8.09
CA GLU A 65 -15.11 12.36 -8.40
C GLU A 65 -14.21 11.13 -8.53
N ARG A 66 -13.00 11.27 -9.12
CA ARG A 66 -12.03 10.17 -9.22
C ARG A 66 -11.53 9.73 -7.84
N LEU A 67 -11.32 10.69 -6.94
CA LEU A 67 -10.94 10.41 -5.56
C LEU A 67 -12.06 9.69 -4.81
N SER A 68 -13.32 10.13 -4.98
CA SER A 68 -14.49 9.51 -4.36
C SER A 68 -14.66 8.04 -4.78
N SER A 69 -14.54 7.74 -6.08
CA SER A 69 -14.62 6.36 -6.58
C SER A 69 -13.46 5.49 -6.06
N LEU A 70 -12.26 6.07 -5.95
CA LEU A 70 -11.09 5.34 -5.45
C LEU A 70 -11.20 5.03 -3.95
N LEU A 71 -11.64 6.00 -3.15
CA LEU A 71 -11.91 5.79 -1.73
C LEU A 71 -13.01 4.74 -1.51
N PHE A 72 -14.08 4.80 -2.31
CA PHE A 72 -15.14 3.79 -2.27
C PHE A 72 -14.59 2.38 -2.56
N ALA A 73 -13.75 2.23 -3.59
CA ALA A 73 -13.10 0.96 -3.91
C ALA A 73 -12.19 0.48 -2.77
N CYS A 74 -11.40 1.36 -2.14
CA CYS A 74 -10.57 1.01 -0.99
C CYS A 74 -11.40 0.50 0.20
N VAL A 75 -12.52 1.16 0.52
CA VAL A 75 -13.42 0.71 1.60
C VAL A 75 -14.01 -0.66 1.27
N LEU A 76 -14.42 -0.88 0.02
CA LEU A 76 -14.93 -2.17 -0.45
C LEU A 76 -13.89 -3.28 -0.29
N ILE A 77 -12.65 -3.04 -0.72
CA ILE A 77 -11.54 -3.99 -0.57
C ILE A 77 -11.27 -4.27 0.91
N PHE A 78 -11.28 -3.24 1.76
CA PHE A 78 -11.05 -3.39 3.19
C PHE A 78 -12.11 -4.28 3.86
N ILE A 79 -13.39 -4.05 3.55
CA ILE A 79 -14.50 -4.86 4.07
C ILE A 79 -14.43 -6.28 3.52
N MET A 80 -14.13 -6.44 2.23
CA MET A 80 -14.05 -7.76 1.60
C MET A 80 -12.91 -8.59 2.19
N VAL A 81 -11.69 -8.06 2.21
CA VAL A 81 -10.51 -8.76 2.74
C VAL A 81 -10.64 -8.98 4.25
N GLY A 82 -11.02 -7.95 5.01
CA GLY A 82 -11.20 -8.06 6.45
C GLY A 82 -12.31 -9.04 6.82
N GLY A 83 -13.45 -8.96 6.12
CA GLY A 83 -14.57 -9.89 6.30
C GLY A 83 -14.21 -11.33 5.94
N THR A 84 -13.49 -11.55 4.84
CA THR A 84 -13.02 -12.89 4.45
C THR A 84 -12.05 -13.45 5.49
N LEU A 85 -11.06 -12.68 5.94
CA LEU A 85 -10.12 -13.11 6.98
C LEU A 85 -10.84 -13.44 8.29
N TRP A 86 -11.82 -12.63 8.69
CA TRP A 86 -12.64 -12.88 9.87
C TRP A 86 -13.45 -14.17 9.76
N VAL A 87 -14.18 -14.35 8.66
CA VAL A 87 -15.02 -15.53 8.44
C VAL A 87 -14.17 -16.79 8.38
N MET A 88 -13.07 -16.79 7.62
CA MET A 88 -12.17 -17.95 7.54
C MET A 88 -11.52 -18.26 8.89
N GLY A 89 -11.09 -17.24 9.64
CA GLY A 89 -10.53 -17.43 10.98
C GLY A 89 -11.54 -18.02 11.95
N ASN A 90 -12.79 -17.55 11.92
CA ASN A 90 -13.86 -18.08 12.75
C ASN A 90 -14.23 -19.51 12.37
N LEU A 91 -14.27 -19.81 11.06
CA LEU A 91 -14.55 -21.14 10.56
C LEU A 91 -13.45 -22.14 10.96
N TYR A 92 -12.18 -21.75 10.82
CA TYR A 92 -11.03 -22.55 11.24
C TYR A 92 -11.13 -22.93 12.72
N TRP A 93 -11.42 -21.97 13.60
CA TRP A 93 -11.62 -22.22 15.04
C TRP A 93 -12.83 -23.10 15.38
N ARG A 94 -13.82 -23.22 14.50
CA ARG A 94 -15.03 -24.03 14.71
C ARG A 94 -14.94 -25.43 14.11
N MET A 95 -14.09 -25.63 13.11
CA MET A 95 -13.95 -26.89 12.39
C MET A 95 -12.71 -27.71 12.80
N MET A 96 -11.73 -27.06 13.45
CA MET A 96 -10.68 -27.74 14.22
C MET A 96 -11.18 -28.04 15.63
#